data_AF-H9EYR9-F1
#
_entry.id   AF-H9EYR9-F1
#
_cell.length_a   1.000
_cell.length_b   1.000
_cell.length_c   1.000
_cell.angle_alpha   90.00
_cell.angle_beta   90.00
_cell.angle_gamma   90.00
#
_symmetry.space_group_name_H-M   'P 1'
#
loop_
_entity.id
_entity.type
_entity.pdbx_description
1 polymer ?
#
loop_
_entity_poly.entity_id
_entity_poly.type
_entity_poly.pdbx_seq_one_letter_code
_entity_poly.pdbx_strand_id
1 'polypeptide(L)'
;MEIRLEILTSTSIKQKKPWPRVSWLGKEKEAVFLLDDKFINEINLLSGKIKKKIPSLQPFLKDVIVLTTSINDAWLAGVLTTGELFLWNKDQDCLKTILITEK
;
A
#
# COMPACT_ATOMS: atom_id res chain seq x y z
N MET A 1 -20.32 -14.46 -23.38
CA MET A 1 -18.99 -13.86 -23.23
C MET A 1 -18.09 -14.91 -22.60
N GLU A 2 -17.09 -15.43 -23.33
CA GLU A 2 -16.09 -16.34 -22.77
C GLU A 2 -14.91 -15.51 -22.26
N ILE A 3 -14.70 -15.51 -20.94
CA ILE A 3 -13.51 -14.90 -20.33
C ILE A 3 -12.49 -16.02 -20.15
N ARG A 4 -11.34 -15.92 -20.81
CA ARG A 4 -10.20 -16.84 -20.61
C ARG A 4 -9.22 -16.19 -19.64
N LEU A 5 -8.98 -16.86 -18.52
CA LEU A 5 -8.01 -16.43 -17.52
C LEU A 5 -6.74 -17.26 -17.66
N GLU A 6 -5.59 -16.60 -17.64
CA GLU A 6 -4.27 -17.22 -17.62
C GLU A 6 -3.52 -16.77 -16.36
N ILE A 7 -2.79 -17.69 -15.73
CA ILE A 7 -1.94 -17.38 -14.59
C ILE A 7 -0.63 -16.81 -15.12
N LEU A 8 -0.44 -15.50 -15.00
CA LEU A 8 0.79 -14.83 -15.44
C LEU A 8 1.96 -15.03 -14.45
N THR A 9 1.66 -15.13 -13.15
CA THR A 9 2.65 -15.36 -12.09
C THR A 9 2.00 -16.03 -10.89
N SER A 10 2.78 -16.84 -10.17
CA SER A 10 2.38 -17.46 -8.90
C SER A 10 3.58 -17.49 -7.97
N THR A 11 3.41 -17.01 -6.74
CA THR A 11 4.48 -16.97 -5.76
C THR A 11 3.96 -17.22 -4.35
N SER A 12 4.80 -17.82 -3.52
CA SER A 12 4.46 -18.12 -2.13
C SER A 12 5.02 -17.04 -1.20
N ILE A 13 4.21 -16.59 -0.26
CA ILE A 13 4.58 -15.57 0.73
C ILE A 13 4.72 -16.24 2.09
N LYS A 14 5.80 -15.94 2.83
CA LYS A 14 6.06 -16.53 4.17
C LYS A 14 5.03 -16.15 5.23
N GLN A 15 4.27 -15.07 5.01
CA GLN A 15 3.38 -14.51 6.01
C GLN A 15 2.04 -15.26 6.02
N LYS A 16 1.63 -15.74 7.20
CA LYS A 16 0.39 -16.52 7.38
C LYS A 16 -0.89 -15.69 7.44
N LYS A 17 -0.78 -14.40 7.77
CA LYS A 17 -1.94 -13.51 7.89
C LYS A 17 -2.43 -13.13 6.47
N PRO A 18 -3.74 -13.25 6.17
CA PRO A 18 -4.29 -12.79 4.90
C PRO A 18 -4.22 -11.26 4.80
N TRP A 19 -4.08 -10.77 3.57
CA TRP A 19 -4.10 -9.35 3.27
C TRP A 19 -5.44 -9.00 2.61
N PRO A 20 -6.28 -8.17 3.25
CA PRO A 20 -7.62 -7.89 2.75
C PRO A 20 -7.63 -7.04 1.49
N ARG A 21 -6.55 -6.28 1.23
CA ARG A 21 -6.46 -5.34 0.11
C ARG A 21 -5.12 -5.47 -0.62
N VAL A 22 -5.16 -5.34 -1.94
CA VAL A 22 -3.99 -5.35 -2.82
C VAL A 22 -4.09 -4.16 -3.78
N SER A 23 -3.01 -3.40 -3.94
CA SER A 23 -2.91 -2.28 -4.89
C SER A 23 -1.68 -2.46 -5.78
N TRP A 24 -1.77 -2.09 -7.06
CA TRP A 24 -0.62 -2.19 -7.94
C TRP A 24 0.45 -1.17 -7.58
N LEU A 25 1.69 -1.40 -8.03
CA LEU A 25 2.77 -0.45 -7.88
C LEU A 25 3.39 -0.12 -9.22
N GLY A 26 3.23 1.14 -9.65
CA GLY A 26 3.85 1.64 -10.88
C GLY A 26 3.26 1.00 -12.15
N LYS A 27 4.09 0.90 -13.20
CA LYS A 27 3.68 0.26 -14.46
C LYS A 27 3.83 -1.26 -14.34
N GLU A 28 2.73 -1.94 -14.64
CA GLU A 28 2.55 -3.39 -14.89
C GLU A 28 3.66 -4.36 -14.42
N LYS A 29 3.26 -5.28 -13.53
CA LYS A 29 3.82 -6.64 -13.30
C LYS A 29 4.96 -6.83 -12.30
N GLU A 30 5.54 -5.78 -11.71
CA GLU A 30 6.70 -6.01 -10.83
C GLU A 30 6.35 -6.16 -9.35
N ALA A 31 5.44 -5.35 -8.81
CA ALA A 31 5.12 -5.36 -7.39
C ALA A 31 3.69 -4.90 -7.09
N VAL A 32 3.20 -5.28 -5.91
CA VAL A 32 1.93 -4.82 -5.34
C VAL A 32 2.12 -4.40 -3.88
N PHE A 33 1.33 -3.45 -3.42
CA PHE A 33 1.10 -3.25 -2.00
C PHE A 33 0.10 -4.28 -1.49
N LEU A 34 0.47 -4.92 -0.39
CA LEU A 34 -0.43 -5.66 0.48
C LEU A 34 -0.83 -4.72 1.62
N LEU A 35 -2.12 -4.43 1.69
CA LEU A 35 -2.69 -3.43 2.57
C LEU A 35 -3.61 -4.10 3.58
N ASP A 36 -3.43 -3.71 4.83
CA ASP A 36 -4.30 -3.95 5.96
C ASP A 36 -4.53 -2.60 6.65
N ASP A 37 -5.47 -2.50 7.57
CA ASP A 37 -5.86 -1.21 8.17
C ASP A 37 -4.69 -0.47 8.84
N LYS A 38 -3.66 -1.23 9.29
CA LYS A 38 -2.48 -0.71 9.98
C LYS A 38 -1.14 -1.13 9.37
N PHE A 39 -1.16 -1.94 8.31
CA PHE A 39 0.06 -2.53 7.77
C PHE A 39 0.12 -2.39 6.26
N ILE A 40 1.34 -2.15 5.79
CA ILE A 40 1.66 -2.02 4.37
C ILE A 40 2.93 -2.80 4.12
N ASN A 41 2.86 -3.71 3.15
CA ASN A 41 4.01 -4.43 2.64
C ASN A 41 4.07 -4.29 1.12
N GLU A 42 5.25 -4.03 0.57
CA GLU A 42 5.51 -4.16 -0.86
C GLU A 42 5.99 -5.59 -1.13
N ILE A 43 5.33 -6.30 -2.05
CA ILE A 43 5.79 -7.61 -2.52
C ILE A 43 6.11 -7.53 -4.01
N ASN A 44 7.27 -8.07 -4.37
CA ASN A 44 7.61 -8.31 -5.78
C ASN A 44 6.93 -9.60 -6.26
N LEU A 45 6.14 -9.51 -7.33
CA LEU A 45 5.30 -10.62 -7.80
C LEU A 45 6.08 -11.76 -8.46
N LEU A 46 7.27 -11.49 -9.02
CA LEU A 46 8.10 -12.49 -9.66
C LEU A 46 8.89 -13.32 -8.63
N SER A 47 9.47 -12.64 -7.65
CA SER A 47 10.36 -13.27 -6.65
C SER A 47 9.65 -13.66 -5.36
N GLY A 48 8.44 -13.17 -5.10
CA GLY A 48 7.73 -13.33 -3.83
C GLY A 48 8.37 -12.62 -2.65
N LYS A 49 9.45 -11.84 -2.89
CA LYS A 49 10.18 -11.15 -1.84
C LYS A 49 9.38 -9.93 -1.37
N ILE A 50 9.20 -9.84 -0.07
CA ILE A 50 8.67 -8.65 0.59
C ILE A 50 9.82 -7.64 0.72
N LYS A 51 9.64 -6.47 0.13
CA LYS A 51 10.56 -5.34 0.33
C LYS A 51 10.31 -4.76 1.72
N LYS A 52 11.40 -4.41 2.41
CA LYS A 52 11.30 -3.87 3.77
C LYS A 52 10.54 -2.54 3.77
N LYS A 53 9.91 -2.30 4.93
CA LYS A 53 9.31 -1.06 5.44
C LYS A 53 9.68 0.21 4.67
N ILE A 54 8.66 0.98 4.29
CA ILE A 54 8.81 2.36 3.78
C ILE A 54 9.18 3.27 4.97
N PRO A 55 10.42 3.80 5.06
CA PRO A 55 10.89 4.50 6.25
C PRO A 55 10.08 5.75 6.59
N SER A 56 9.69 6.52 5.57
CA SER A 56 8.89 7.75 5.71
C SER A 56 7.51 7.50 6.33
N LEU A 57 6.92 6.32 6.09
CA LEU A 57 5.62 5.94 6.65
C LEU A 57 5.69 5.27 8.02
N GLN A 58 6.83 4.67 8.38
CA GLN A 58 6.97 3.91 9.64
C GLN A 58 6.49 4.65 10.91
N PRO A 59 6.76 5.95 11.09
CA PRO A 59 6.28 6.68 12.26
C PRO A 59 4.76 6.72 12.37
N PHE A 60 4.06 6.74 11.23
CA PHE A 60 2.62 6.97 11.15
C PHE A 60 1.81 5.68 11.24
N LEU A 61 2.35 4.56 10.73
CA LEU A 61 1.63 3.27 10.58
C LEU A 61 1.00 2.73 11.86
N LYS A 62 1.52 3.07 13.05
CA LYS A 62 0.97 2.63 14.34
C LYS A 62 -0.39 3.26 14.64
N ASP A 63 -0.57 4.48 14.18
CA ASP A 63 -1.68 5.35 14.53
C ASP A 63 -2.68 5.48 13.37
N VAL A 64 -2.53 4.69 12.30
CA VAL A 64 -3.45 4.72 11.17
C VAL A 64 -4.75 3.99 11.51
N ILE A 65 -5.87 4.63 11.19
CA ILE A 65 -7.21 4.06 11.27
C ILE A 65 -7.61 3.46 9.92
N VAL A 66 -7.31 4.19 8.84
CA VAL A 66 -7.65 3.77 7.48
C VAL A 66 -6.55 4.15 6.51
N LEU A 67 -6.31 3.27 5.54
CA LEU A 67 -5.42 3.47 4.41
C LEU A 67 -6.20 3.36 3.10
N THR A 68 -5.83 4.18 2.12
CA THR A 68 -6.34 4.10 0.76
C THR A 68 -5.26 4.49 -0.25
N THR A 69 -5.38 4.00 -1.47
CA THR A 69 -4.49 4.34 -2.58
C THR A 69 -5.23 5.18 -3.62
N SER A 70 -4.50 5.99 -4.39
CA SER A 70 -5.05 6.66 -5.56
C SER A 70 -5.31 5.67 -6.70
N ILE A 71 -6.22 6.03 -7.61
CA ILE A 71 -6.59 5.19 -8.77
C ILE A 71 -5.39 4.81 -9.65
N ASN A 72 -4.39 5.70 -9.71
CA ASN A 72 -3.16 5.48 -10.49
C ASN A 72 -2.00 4.90 -9.65
N ASP A 73 -2.27 4.50 -8.41
CA ASP A 73 -1.32 3.90 -7.47
C ASP A 73 -0.06 4.73 -7.14
N ALA A 74 -0.02 6.01 -7.56
CA ALA A 74 1.10 6.91 -7.28
C ALA A 74 1.09 7.45 -5.85
N TRP A 75 -0.08 7.43 -5.20
CA TRP A 75 -0.30 8.01 -3.89
C TRP A 75 -0.92 7.00 -2.92
N LEU A 76 -0.48 7.09 -1.67
CA LEU A 76 -1.08 6.42 -0.54
C LEU A 76 -1.52 7.49 0.46
N ALA A 77 -2.77 7.42 0.90
CA ALA A 77 -3.30 8.28 1.94
C ALA A 77 -3.71 7.47 3.17
N GLY A 78 -3.65 8.09 4.34
CA GLY A 78 -4.19 7.50 5.55
C GLY A 78 -4.63 8.53 6.57
N VAL A 79 -5.63 8.15 7.36
CA VAL A 79 -6.14 8.96 8.48
C VAL A 79 -5.57 8.43 9.78
N LEU A 80 -5.01 9.32 10.58
CA LEU A 80 -4.40 9.01 11.88
C LEU A 80 -5.42 9.13 13.01
N THR A 81 -5.15 8.49 14.14
CA THR A 81 -5.94 8.62 15.38
C THR A 81 -5.99 10.05 15.92
N THR A 82 -5.05 10.90 15.53
CA THR A 82 -5.03 12.34 15.86
C THR A 82 -6.05 13.16 15.06
N GLY A 83 -6.68 12.58 14.03
CA GLY A 83 -7.51 13.31 13.07
C GLY A 83 -6.70 13.95 11.94
N GLU A 84 -5.38 13.74 11.89
CA GLU A 84 -4.55 14.17 10.77
C GLU A 84 -4.67 13.22 9.58
N LEU A 85 -4.64 13.77 8.37
CA LEU A 85 -4.50 13.03 7.13
C LEU A 85 -3.05 13.12 6.67
N PHE A 86 -2.46 11.99 6.30
CA PHE A 86 -1.21 12.00 5.53
C PHE A 86 -1.45 11.58 4.08
N LEU A 87 -0.60 12.10 3.20
CA LEU A 87 -0.52 11.73 1.80
C LEU A 87 0.95 11.48 1.45
N TRP A 88 1.24 10.29 0.97
CA TRP A 88 2.57 9.84 0.59
C TRP A 88 2.65 9.60 -0.91
N ASN A 89 3.64 10.20 -1.56
CA ASN A 89 3.99 9.93 -2.95
C ASN A 89 5.04 8.83 -3.02
N LYS A 90 4.75 7.78 -3.78
CA LYS A 90 5.66 6.65 -3.95
C LYS A 90 6.96 7.00 -4.67
N ASP A 91 6.87 7.75 -5.76
CA ASP A 91 8.01 7.98 -6.65
C ASP A 91 9.00 8.97 -6.07
N GLN A 92 8.51 9.94 -5.29
CA GLN A 92 9.31 10.97 -4.64
C GLN A 92 9.67 10.66 -3.19
N ASP A 93 9.14 9.55 -2.63
CA ASP A 93 9.17 9.24 -1.19
C ASP A 93 8.82 10.45 -0.30
N CYS A 94 7.83 11.24 -0.74
CA CYS A 94 7.47 12.49 -0.12
C CYS A 94 6.18 12.32 0.69
N LEU A 95 6.24 12.66 1.97
CA LEU A 95 5.08 12.64 2.87
C LEU A 95 4.61 14.06 3.18
N LYS A 96 3.30 14.28 3.08
CA LYS A 96 2.63 15.49 3.55
C LYS A 96 1.57 15.14 4.57
N THR A 97 1.42 15.95 5.60
CA THR A 97 0.40 15.78 6.64
C THR A 97 -0.41 17.07 6.76
N ILE A 98 -1.71 16.93 6.97
CA ILE A 98 -2.63 18.05 7.20
C ILE A 98 -3.59 17.70 8.34
N LEU A 99 -3.85 18.69 9.20
CA LEU A 99 -4.88 18.61 10.24
C LEU A 99 -6.26 18.76 9.60
N ILE A 100 -7.17 17.84 9.90
CA ILE A 100 -8.59 17.98 9.54
C ILE A 100 -9.24 18.80 10.65
N THR A 101 -9.14 20.13 10.56
CA THR A 101 -9.91 21.05 11.42
C THR A 101 -11.19 21.43 10.68
N GLU A 102 -12.34 21.38 11.37
CA GLU A 102 -13.60 21.95 10.88
C GLU A 102 -13.41 23.46 10.66
N LYS A 103 -13.76 23.94 9.47
CA LYS A 103 -13.58 25.34 9.06
C LYS A 103 -14.85 26.14 9.27
#